data_AF-A0A956IBR3-F1
#
_entry.id   AF-A0A956IBR3-F1
#
_cell.length_a   1.000
_cell.length_b   1.000
_cell.length_c   1.000
_cell.angle_alpha   90.00
_cell.angle_beta   90.00
_cell.angle_gamma   90.00
#
_symmetry.space_group_name_H-M   'P 1'
#
loop_
_entity.id
_entity.type
_entity.pdbx_description
1 polymer ?
#
loop_
_entity_poly.entity_id
_entity_poly.type
_entity_poly.pdbx_seq_one_letter_code
_entity_poly.pdbx_strand_id
1 'polypeptide(L)'
;MPALVPIRVALWTLTSLSLFGCETPLPGEETYYDREIAPSLVVGCQMTTSGCHLANERGSAPGNLDLGSYDALRRRYDLLVPYGPYARPMLLLKTGEPEPITVDVHDPPNPSEPDVRTLAIETDIRHAGGLGLPQGSLARASIQRWLAEGFDRHGAIREPPRAENSGECAPGAGHAPGFSVDDVPEATLFESFARDVQPILAQRCAGDACHGATLADFHLACDDTEEERRWNFWIATRFLGDPIERSELLAKPLAVTDGGAFHGGGDTFVSRDDPEYRAIADFATEVAERAPALVRDDDVTDGYRYFVNRVQPTLVRKGCMALACHSPLSVAFHLRGGSNGVFSRFSRRLNYEAALAFLALESPDPNQSRLIGKNLHPAHLAPDAHGMLHRGGALLEDFGGSAGASDCEGIDAQNDPFDEVPAYCVLRRWHALERAARVAAGELDEDVHAIAFVARPPGIGDPTDFDTYRPGADLRLAPASTGPDGGLSVEASRSVLSACGLEASASDVRRPRVRWDGGAIAFAARTSADTPLRLFELDLATDRCA
;
A
#
# COMPACT_ATOMS: atom_id res chain seq x y z
N MET A 1 76.96 -33.98 5.37
CA MET A 1 78.31 -33.37 5.37
C MET A 1 78.15 -31.86 5.26
N PRO A 2 78.93 -31.08 6.01
CA PRO A 2 78.56 -29.74 6.48
C PRO A 2 79.11 -28.61 5.59
N ALA A 3 78.78 -27.37 6.00
CA ALA A 3 79.60 -26.15 5.85
C ALA A 3 79.68 -25.52 4.44
N LEU A 4 79.85 -24.22 4.22
CA LEU A 4 79.96 -22.99 5.02
C LEU A 4 80.00 -21.84 3.98
N VAL A 5 79.36 -20.70 4.30
CA VAL A 5 79.94 -19.33 4.27
C VAL A 5 79.78 -18.47 3.00
N PRO A 6 79.63 -17.14 3.20
CA PRO A 6 78.99 -16.20 2.28
C PRO A 6 79.98 -15.26 1.59
N ILE A 7 79.52 -14.52 0.59
CA ILE A 7 80.25 -13.36 0.06
C ILE A 7 79.30 -12.16 -0.07
N ARG A 8 79.63 -11.10 0.68
CA ARG A 8 79.10 -9.75 0.54
C ARG A 8 79.90 -9.00 -0.54
N VAL A 9 79.21 -8.39 -1.50
CA VAL A 9 79.69 -7.23 -2.29
C VAL A 9 78.42 -6.44 -2.69
N ALA A 10 78.04 -5.40 -1.95
CA ALA A 10 78.45 -4.00 -2.12
C ALA A 10 77.99 -3.36 -3.44
N LEU A 11 76.93 -2.56 -3.27
CA LEU A 11 76.31 -1.53 -4.11
C LEU A 11 77.03 -1.11 -5.40
N TRP A 12 76.26 -1.13 -6.49
CA TRP A 12 76.26 -0.08 -7.51
C TRP A 12 74.85 0.47 -7.65
N THR A 13 74.68 1.74 -7.28
CA THR A 13 73.48 2.55 -7.49
C THR A 13 73.30 2.81 -8.98
N LEU A 14 72.35 2.12 -9.61
CA LEU A 14 71.79 2.54 -10.89
C LEU A 14 70.58 3.44 -10.65
N THR A 15 70.77 4.70 -11.01
CA THR A 15 69.75 5.74 -11.10
C THR A 15 68.58 5.23 -11.96
N SER A 16 67.50 4.81 -11.30
CA SER A 16 66.25 4.47 -11.99
C SER A 16 65.58 5.78 -12.40
N LEU A 17 65.64 6.11 -13.70
CA LEU A 17 64.67 7.02 -14.28
C LEU A 17 63.31 6.35 -14.15
N SER A 18 62.53 6.77 -13.16
CA SER A 18 61.11 6.48 -13.08
C SER A 18 60.46 7.05 -14.34
N LEU A 19 60.13 6.16 -15.27
CA LEU A 19 59.16 6.45 -16.31
C LEU A 19 57.89 6.90 -15.57
N PHE A 20 57.57 8.19 -15.68
CA PHE A 20 56.23 8.70 -15.47
C PHE A 20 55.35 8.05 -16.55
N GLY A 21 54.97 6.80 -16.33
CA GLY A 21 53.79 6.24 -16.92
C GLY A 21 52.63 6.99 -16.30
N CYS A 22 52.09 7.96 -17.03
CA CYS A 22 50.72 8.35 -16.83
C CYS A 22 49.89 7.06 -16.91
N GLU A 23 49.44 6.55 -15.77
CA GLU A 23 48.28 5.66 -15.74
C GLU A 23 47.12 6.48 -16.30
N THR A 24 46.98 6.45 -17.62
CA THR A 24 45.74 6.79 -18.27
C THR A 24 44.81 5.67 -17.86
N PRO A 25 43.70 5.96 -17.13
CA PRO A 25 42.69 4.95 -16.89
C PRO A 25 42.29 4.39 -18.26
N LEU A 26 42.24 3.06 -18.38
CA LEU A 26 41.61 2.44 -19.54
C LEU A 26 40.22 3.07 -19.70
N PRO A 27 39.74 3.40 -20.91
CA PRO A 27 38.42 3.96 -21.09
C PRO A 27 37.39 2.96 -20.56
N GLY A 28 36.80 3.25 -19.40
CA GLY A 28 35.55 2.63 -18.99
C GLY A 28 34.50 3.17 -19.96
N GLU A 29 33.92 2.30 -20.76
CA GLU A 29 32.95 2.66 -21.79
C GLU A 29 31.78 3.43 -21.16
N GLU A 30 31.73 4.73 -21.42
CA GLU A 30 30.60 5.59 -21.07
C GLU A 30 29.32 4.97 -21.66
N THR A 31 28.37 4.62 -20.79
CA THR A 31 27.16 3.91 -21.20
C THR A 31 26.14 4.87 -21.82
N TYR A 32 25.10 4.33 -22.45
CA TYR A 32 23.98 5.15 -22.93
C TYR A 32 23.37 5.96 -21.77
N TYR A 33 23.20 5.32 -20.60
CA TYR A 33 22.72 6.01 -19.40
C TYR A 33 23.63 7.19 -19.03
N ASP A 34 24.95 6.98 -18.96
CA ASP A 34 25.90 8.02 -18.53
C ASP A 34 25.88 9.24 -19.46
N ARG A 35 25.73 9.01 -20.76
CA ARG A 35 25.75 10.06 -21.78
C ARG A 35 24.40 10.76 -21.97
N GLU A 36 23.30 10.00 -22.00
CA GLU A 36 22.00 10.51 -22.47
C GLU A 36 20.99 10.77 -21.33
N ILE A 37 21.11 10.04 -20.21
CA ILE A 37 20.09 10.04 -19.15
C ILE A 37 20.60 10.70 -17.87
N ALA A 38 21.77 10.30 -17.39
CA ALA A 38 22.37 10.81 -16.16
C ALA A 38 22.45 12.35 -16.15
N PRO A 39 22.86 13.05 -17.22
CA PRO A 39 22.94 14.52 -17.21
C PRO A 39 21.58 15.17 -16.95
N SER A 40 20.51 14.61 -17.48
CA SER A 40 19.14 15.11 -17.28
C SER A 40 18.67 14.94 -15.83
N LEU A 41 19.01 13.82 -15.19
CA LEU A 41 18.68 13.54 -13.79
C LEU A 41 19.53 14.36 -12.82
N VAL A 42 20.82 14.56 -13.13
CA VAL A 42 21.71 15.40 -12.32
C VAL A 42 21.25 16.86 -12.35
N VAL A 43 21.06 17.42 -13.55
CA VAL A 43 20.65 18.83 -13.69
C VAL A 43 19.22 19.03 -13.22
N GLY A 44 18.28 18.18 -13.67
CA GLY A 44 16.85 18.33 -13.39
C GLY A 44 16.44 17.96 -11.98
N CYS A 45 17.19 17.09 -11.29
CA CYS A 45 16.80 16.60 -9.96
C CYS A 45 17.87 16.86 -8.89
N GLN A 46 19.16 16.53 -9.10
CA GLN A 46 20.15 16.69 -8.02
C GLN A 46 20.48 18.16 -7.74
N MET A 47 20.75 18.94 -8.78
CA MET A 47 21.17 20.34 -8.64
C MET A 47 20.00 21.25 -8.22
N THR A 48 18.80 21.00 -8.72
CA THR A 48 17.58 21.75 -8.40
C THR A 48 17.08 21.54 -6.97
N THR A 49 17.39 20.39 -6.37
CA THR A 49 16.94 20.02 -5.02
C THR A 49 18.00 20.20 -3.94
N SER A 50 19.05 21.01 -4.21
CA SER A 50 20.16 21.23 -3.28
C SER A 50 20.85 19.94 -2.79
N GLY A 51 20.95 18.93 -3.67
CA GLY A 51 21.64 17.68 -3.38
C GLY A 51 20.81 16.60 -2.68
N CYS A 52 19.47 16.71 -2.65
CA CYS A 52 18.62 15.69 -2.03
C CYS A 52 18.82 14.28 -2.62
N HIS A 53 19.15 14.16 -3.91
CA HIS A 53 19.28 12.87 -4.59
C HIS A 53 20.72 12.36 -4.75
N LEU A 54 21.55 12.65 -3.76
CA LEU A 54 22.93 12.20 -3.66
C LEU A 54 23.16 11.51 -2.33
N ALA A 55 23.70 10.29 -2.38
CA ALA A 55 24.06 9.56 -1.17
C ALA A 55 25.17 10.29 -0.40
N ASN A 56 25.00 10.40 0.92
CA ASN A 56 26.06 10.83 1.82
C ASN A 56 27.12 9.73 2.05
N GLU A 57 28.15 10.02 2.84
CA GLU A 57 29.23 9.06 3.18
C GLU A 57 28.71 7.75 3.81
N ARG A 58 27.49 7.74 4.36
CA ARG A 58 26.84 6.56 4.95
C ARG A 58 25.98 5.80 3.95
N GLY A 59 25.97 6.20 2.67
CA GLY A 59 25.17 5.59 1.61
C GLY A 59 23.69 5.97 1.63
N SER A 60 23.28 6.96 2.45
CA SER A 60 21.90 7.42 2.52
C SER A 60 21.72 8.69 1.69
N ALA A 61 20.79 8.66 0.74
CA ALA A 61 20.35 9.84 0.00
C ALA A 61 19.03 10.37 0.58
N PRO A 62 18.91 11.68 0.85
CA PRO A 62 17.61 12.30 1.12
C PRO A 62 16.55 11.94 0.05
N GLY A 63 15.27 11.93 0.42
CA GLY A 63 14.21 11.47 -0.49
C GLY A 63 14.27 9.96 -0.85
N ASN A 64 15.18 9.20 -0.23
CA ASN A 64 15.38 7.76 -0.44
C ASN A 64 15.70 7.37 -1.90
N LEU A 65 16.28 8.29 -2.68
CA LEU A 65 16.63 8.07 -4.08
C LEU A 65 18.02 8.63 -4.33
N ASP A 66 18.93 7.76 -4.76
CA ASP A 66 20.28 8.13 -5.15
C ASP A 66 20.41 8.09 -6.68
N LEU A 67 20.70 9.25 -7.27
CA LEU A 67 20.87 9.43 -8.71
C LEU A 67 22.36 9.47 -9.12
N GLY A 68 23.29 9.16 -8.19
CA GLY A 68 24.73 9.20 -8.44
C GLY A 68 25.26 8.13 -9.41
N SER A 69 24.48 7.08 -9.70
CA SER A 69 24.82 6.06 -10.70
C SER A 69 23.59 5.28 -11.17
N TYR A 70 23.73 4.56 -12.30
CA TYR A 70 22.70 3.63 -12.79
C TYR A 70 22.33 2.57 -11.75
N ASP A 71 23.32 1.97 -11.08
CA ASP A 71 23.10 0.92 -10.09
C ASP A 71 22.38 1.42 -8.84
N ALA A 72 22.68 2.64 -8.41
CA ALA A 72 21.97 3.27 -7.32
C ALA A 72 20.50 3.53 -7.68
N LEU A 73 20.23 4.05 -8.88
CA LEU A 73 18.89 4.25 -9.39
C LEU A 73 18.12 2.92 -9.52
N ARG A 74 18.76 1.86 -10.01
CA ARG A 74 18.10 0.55 -10.21
C ARG A 74 17.67 -0.14 -8.94
N ARG A 75 18.23 0.21 -7.78
CA ARG A 75 17.72 -0.25 -6.46
C ARG A 75 16.32 0.27 -6.18
N ARG A 76 15.90 1.34 -6.87
CA ARG A 76 14.55 1.91 -6.81
C ARG A 76 13.76 1.61 -8.08
N TYR A 77 13.75 0.35 -8.52
CA TYR A 77 12.95 -0.14 -9.64
C TYR A 77 11.46 0.25 -9.52
N ASP A 78 10.96 0.34 -8.29
CA ASP A 78 9.60 0.80 -7.96
C ASP A 78 9.28 2.23 -8.43
N LEU A 79 10.28 3.03 -8.80
CA LEU A 79 10.11 4.36 -9.38
C LEU A 79 10.16 4.39 -10.91
N LEU A 80 10.62 3.30 -11.55
CA LEU A 80 10.94 3.24 -12.97
C LEU A 80 9.86 2.58 -13.82
N VAL A 81 8.91 1.89 -13.19
CA VAL A 81 7.80 1.22 -13.87
C VAL A 81 6.47 1.94 -13.64
N PRO A 82 5.59 2.01 -14.64
CA PRO A 82 4.19 2.38 -14.41
C PRO A 82 3.51 1.32 -13.55
N TYR A 83 2.52 1.71 -12.76
CA TYR A 83 1.84 0.79 -11.85
C TYR A 83 0.42 1.25 -11.52
N GLY A 84 -0.51 0.29 -11.46
CA GLY A 84 -1.87 0.51 -10.99
C GLY A 84 -2.62 1.55 -11.83
N PRO A 85 -3.07 2.67 -11.25
CA PRO A 85 -3.81 3.70 -11.98
C PRO A 85 -2.90 4.62 -12.82
N TYR A 86 -1.58 4.53 -12.65
CA TYR A 86 -0.65 5.47 -13.26
C TYR A 86 -0.04 4.90 -14.55
N ALA A 87 -0.32 5.57 -15.67
CA ALA A 87 0.27 5.22 -16.97
C ALA A 87 1.76 5.57 -17.08
N ARG A 88 2.30 6.37 -16.14
CA ARG A 88 3.71 6.75 -16.11
C ARG A 88 4.40 6.27 -14.84
N PRO A 89 5.71 5.99 -14.90
CA PRO A 89 6.50 5.73 -13.70
C PRO A 89 6.50 6.87 -12.70
N MET A 90 6.60 6.52 -11.42
CA MET A 90 6.57 7.47 -10.31
C MET A 90 7.65 8.55 -10.40
N LEU A 91 8.81 8.23 -10.99
CA LEU A 91 9.87 9.20 -11.26
C LEU A 91 9.35 10.40 -12.06
N LEU A 92 8.57 10.16 -13.13
CA LEU A 92 8.03 11.23 -13.98
C LEU A 92 6.85 11.96 -13.36
N LEU A 93 6.05 11.27 -12.54
CA LEU A 93 4.90 11.85 -11.83
C LEU A 93 5.33 12.81 -10.73
N LYS A 94 6.40 12.49 -9.98
CA LYS A 94 6.92 13.38 -8.93
C LYS A 94 7.60 14.62 -9.48
N THR A 95 8.22 14.54 -10.66
CA THR A 95 9.02 15.64 -11.21
C THR A 95 8.27 16.50 -12.22
N GLY A 96 7.09 16.05 -12.66
CA GLY A 96 6.29 16.67 -13.71
C GLY A 96 5.08 17.43 -13.17
N GLU A 97 4.43 18.16 -14.08
CA GLU A 97 3.14 18.79 -13.82
C GLU A 97 2.05 17.75 -13.54
N PRO A 98 0.95 18.13 -12.86
CA PRO A 98 -0.27 17.33 -12.78
C PRO A 98 -0.67 16.74 -14.13
N GLU A 99 -1.01 15.46 -14.15
CA GLU A 99 -1.48 14.76 -15.34
C GLU A 99 -2.91 14.26 -15.14
N PRO A 100 -3.75 14.26 -16.18
CA PRO A 100 -5.10 13.71 -16.09
C PRO A 100 -5.04 12.19 -15.99
N ILE A 101 -5.85 11.63 -15.09
CA ILE A 101 -6.08 10.19 -14.93
C ILE A 101 -7.58 9.95 -14.89
N THR A 102 -8.00 8.81 -15.41
CA THR A 102 -9.37 8.33 -15.29
C THR A 102 -9.43 7.23 -14.25
N VAL A 103 -10.34 7.34 -13.29
CA VAL A 103 -10.57 6.34 -12.24
C VAL A 103 -12.02 5.88 -12.30
N ASP A 104 -12.27 4.58 -12.21
CA ASP A 104 -13.63 4.07 -12.10
C ASP A 104 -14.24 4.39 -10.73
N VAL A 105 -15.53 4.68 -10.75
CA VAL A 105 -16.30 5.02 -9.56
C VAL A 105 -17.56 4.20 -9.51
N HIS A 106 -18.20 4.16 -8.35
CA HIS A 106 -19.42 3.40 -8.18
C HIS A 106 -20.61 4.12 -8.83
N ASP A 107 -20.79 5.41 -8.54
CA ASP A 107 -21.88 6.22 -9.08
C ASP A 107 -21.41 7.06 -10.28
N PRO A 108 -22.27 7.29 -11.29
CA PRO A 108 -21.91 8.11 -12.45
C PRO A 108 -21.65 9.56 -12.00
N PRO A 109 -20.48 10.14 -12.32
CA PRO A 109 -20.18 11.53 -11.94
C PRO A 109 -21.14 12.55 -12.53
N ASN A 110 -21.68 12.27 -13.73
CA ASN A 110 -22.70 13.07 -14.39
C ASN A 110 -24.03 12.27 -14.42
N PRO A 111 -25.06 12.69 -13.66
CA PRO A 111 -26.37 12.03 -13.67
C PRO A 111 -27.04 11.97 -15.06
N SER A 112 -26.63 12.84 -15.99
CA SER A 112 -27.14 12.85 -17.38
C SER A 112 -26.52 11.75 -18.24
N GLU A 113 -25.43 11.12 -17.77
CA GLU A 113 -24.69 10.06 -18.45
C GLU A 113 -24.57 8.84 -17.51
N PRO A 114 -25.70 8.15 -17.21
CA PRO A 114 -25.75 7.13 -16.16
C PRO A 114 -24.89 5.88 -16.42
N ASP A 115 -24.46 5.70 -17.68
CA ASP A 115 -23.58 4.62 -18.12
C ASP A 115 -22.09 4.97 -17.99
N VAL A 116 -21.76 6.25 -17.79
CA VAL A 116 -20.36 6.71 -17.63
C VAL A 116 -20.01 6.74 -16.15
N ARG A 117 -19.31 5.71 -15.69
CA ARG A 117 -18.88 5.53 -14.29
C ARG A 117 -17.38 5.72 -14.11
N THR A 118 -16.84 6.66 -14.85
CA THR A 118 -15.43 7.03 -14.79
C THR A 118 -15.30 8.49 -14.44
N LEU A 119 -14.48 8.77 -13.44
CA LEU A 119 -14.13 10.11 -12.98
C LEU A 119 -12.77 10.51 -13.57
N ALA A 120 -12.73 11.61 -14.32
CA ALA A 120 -11.48 12.25 -14.68
C ALA A 120 -10.99 13.09 -13.49
N ILE A 121 -9.72 12.92 -13.13
CA ILE A 121 -9.05 13.64 -12.03
C ILE A 121 -7.69 14.13 -12.50
N GLU A 122 -7.19 15.22 -11.92
CA GLU A 122 -5.79 15.62 -12.08
C GLU A 122 -4.94 15.13 -10.91
N THR A 123 -3.78 14.53 -11.20
CA THR A 123 -2.86 14.10 -10.14
C THR A 123 -2.32 15.29 -9.35
N ASP A 124 -2.25 15.16 -8.02
CA ASP A 124 -1.55 16.09 -7.13
C ASP A 124 -0.47 15.31 -6.35
N ILE A 125 0.52 14.82 -7.08
CA ILE A 125 1.61 14.00 -6.55
C ILE A 125 2.80 14.91 -6.24
N ARG A 126 2.74 15.57 -5.08
CA ARG A 126 3.73 16.61 -4.70
C ARG A 126 5.14 16.08 -4.50
N HIS A 127 6.12 16.88 -4.88
CA HIS A 127 7.53 16.67 -4.61
C HIS A 127 8.09 17.82 -3.77
N ALA A 128 8.80 17.50 -2.69
CA ALA A 128 9.26 18.50 -1.73
C ALA A 128 10.23 19.53 -2.34
N GLY A 129 10.99 19.12 -3.36
CA GLY A 129 11.88 20.01 -4.11
C GLY A 129 11.23 20.73 -5.30
N GLY A 130 9.89 20.68 -5.42
CA GLY A 130 9.16 21.22 -6.57
C GLY A 130 9.32 20.39 -7.84
N LEU A 131 8.94 20.99 -8.97
CA LEU A 131 8.97 20.36 -10.30
C LEU A 131 10.39 20.43 -10.88
N GLY A 132 10.98 19.26 -11.12
CA GLY A 132 12.35 19.14 -11.65
C GLY A 132 12.45 18.88 -13.16
N LEU A 133 11.37 18.41 -13.80
CA LEU A 133 11.35 18.00 -15.21
C LEU A 133 10.06 18.48 -15.91
N PRO A 134 10.03 19.72 -16.45
CA PRO A 134 8.88 20.30 -17.12
C PRO A 134 8.40 19.47 -18.32
N GLN A 135 7.08 19.51 -18.62
CA GLN A 135 6.45 18.60 -19.59
C GLN A 135 7.02 18.71 -21.01
N GLY A 136 7.38 19.91 -21.45
CA GLY A 136 7.95 20.18 -22.79
C GLY A 136 9.48 20.07 -22.88
N SER A 137 10.18 19.66 -21.82
CA SER A 137 11.64 19.62 -21.82
C SER A 137 12.20 18.42 -22.58
N LEU A 138 13.31 18.63 -23.30
CA LEU A 138 14.06 17.53 -23.95
C LEU A 138 14.53 16.48 -22.93
N ALA A 139 14.91 16.93 -21.73
CA ALA A 139 15.29 16.07 -20.61
C ALA A 139 14.17 15.09 -20.24
N ARG A 140 12.93 15.58 -20.05
CA ARG A 140 11.77 14.73 -19.75
C ARG A 140 11.47 13.77 -20.90
N ALA A 141 11.52 14.24 -22.14
CA ALA A 141 11.26 13.41 -23.31
C ALA A 141 12.29 12.27 -23.46
N SER A 142 13.57 12.54 -23.20
CA SER A 142 14.64 11.54 -23.20
C SER A 142 14.43 10.48 -22.12
N ILE A 143 14.18 10.90 -20.88
CA ILE A 143 13.91 10.00 -19.76
C ILE A 143 12.65 9.16 -20.00
N GLN A 144 11.58 9.78 -20.49
CA GLN A 144 10.33 9.08 -20.80
C GLN A 144 10.53 7.98 -21.85
N ARG A 145 11.29 8.26 -22.90
CA ARG A 145 11.62 7.26 -23.93
C ARG A 145 12.42 6.11 -23.32
N TRP A 146 13.49 6.42 -22.60
CA TRP A 146 14.34 5.42 -21.95
C TRP A 146 13.57 4.53 -20.98
N LEU A 147 12.64 5.09 -20.18
CA LEU A 147 11.77 4.31 -19.30
C LEU A 147 10.82 3.39 -20.08
N ALA A 148 10.23 3.89 -21.18
CA ALA A 148 9.35 3.10 -22.04
C ALA A 148 10.08 1.96 -22.78
N GLU A 149 11.38 2.12 -23.04
CA GLU A 149 12.25 1.11 -23.68
C GLU A 149 12.87 0.10 -22.70
N GLY A 150 12.47 0.14 -21.42
CA GLY A 150 12.89 -0.82 -20.40
C GLY A 150 14.10 -0.40 -19.55
N PHE A 151 14.48 0.89 -19.60
CA PHE A 151 15.50 1.52 -18.75
C PHE A 151 16.83 0.75 -18.67
N ASP A 152 17.26 0.21 -19.82
CA ASP A 152 18.51 -0.50 -19.95
C ASP A 152 19.72 0.45 -19.85
N ARG A 153 20.82 -0.05 -19.28
CA ARG A 153 22.06 0.72 -19.09
C ARG A 153 22.67 1.18 -20.42
N HIS A 154 22.62 0.33 -21.43
CA HIS A 154 23.25 0.54 -22.74
C HIS A 154 22.26 0.98 -23.82
N GLY A 155 21.00 1.23 -23.45
CA GLY A 155 19.95 1.65 -24.39
C GLY A 155 19.45 0.52 -25.29
N ALA A 156 19.65 -0.74 -24.88
CA ALA A 156 19.04 -1.86 -25.57
C ALA A 156 17.53 -1.87 -25.28
N ILE A 157 16.71 -1.88 -26.34
CA ILE A 157 15.28 -2.15 -26.22
C ILE A 157 15.13 -3.59 -25.78
N ARG A 158 14.60 -3.83 -24.59
CA ARG A 158 14.27 -5.18 -24.12
C ARG A 158 12.79 -5.41 -24.34
N GLU A 159 12.45 -6.44 -25.12
CA GLU A 159 11.12 -7.02 -25.05
C GLU A 159 10.91 -7.54 -23.61
N PRO A 160 9.76 -7.26 -22.97
CA PRO A 160 9.43 -7.89 -21.70
C PRO A 160 9.54 -9.40 -21.87
N PRO A 161 10.26 -10.11 -20.99
CA PRO A 161 10.29 -11.56 -21.07
C PRO A 161 8.85 -12.07 -20.90
N ARG A 162 8.45 -13.01 -21.76
CA ARG A 162 7.19 -13.72 -21.56
C ARG A 162 7.25 -14.41 -20.19
N ALA A 163 6.23 -14.18 -19.38
CA ALA A 163 6.06 -14.88 -18.13
C ALA A 163 5.84 -16.37 -18.44
N GLU A 164 6.65 -17.23 -17.82
CA GLU A 164 6.44 -18.67 -17.84
C GLU A 164 5.79 -19.08 -16.53
N ASN A 165 4.74 -19.89 -16.62
CA ASN A 165 4.18 -20.54 -15.45
C ASN A 165 5.22 -21.49 -14.87
N SER A 166 5.56 -21.33 -13.60
CA SER A 166 6.60 -22.12 -12.95
C SER A 166 6.14 -22.59 -11.59
N GLY A 167 6.58 -23.80 -11.24
CA GLY A 167 6.14 -24.48 -10.03
C GLY A 167 4.94 -25.41 -10.23
N GLU A 168 4.60 -26.14 -9.17
CA GLU A 168 3.39 -26.96 -9.12
C GLU A 168 2.21 -26.09 -8.69
N CYS A 169 1.00 -26.46 -9.10
CA CYS A 169 -0.21 -25.86 -8.53
C CYS A 169 -0.45 -26.39 -7.11
N ALA A 170 -1.20 -25.64 -6.30
CA ALA A 170 -1.65 -26.15 -5.00
C ALA A 170 -3.01 -26.86 -5.13
N PRO A 171 -3.15 -28.08 -4.58
CA PRO A 171 -4.42 -28.79 -4.55
C PRO A 171 -5.34 -28.22 -3.46
N GLY A 172 -6.64 -28.47 -3.61
CA GLY A 172 -7.70 -28.00 -2.71
C GLY A 172 -8.19 -26.60 -3.08
N ALA A 173 -9.50 -26.39 -2.99
CA ALA A 173 -10.07 -25.07 -3.18
C ALA A 173 -9.56 -24.08 -2.10
N GLY A 174 -9.40 -22.83 -2.51
CA GLY A 174 -9.13 -21.76 -1.57
C GLY A 174 -10.29 -21.49 -0.60
N HIS A 175 -10.03 -20.66 0.39
CA HIS A 175 -11.02 -20.24 1.36
C HIS A 175 -11.07 -18.71 1.44
N ALA A 176 -12.25 -18.14 1.22
CA ALA A 176 -12.49 -16.71 1.38
C ALA A 176 -13.95 -16.43 1.78
N PRO A 177 -14.22 -15.34 2.52
CA PRO A 177 -15.58 -14.90 2.80
C PRO A 177 -16.41 -14.73 1.51
N GLY A 178 -17.61 -15.31 1.50
CA GLY A 178 -18.52 -15.24 0.35
C GLY A 178 -18.22 -16.24 -0.77
N PHE A 179 -17.27 -17.16 -0.58
CA PHE A 179 -17.18 -18.38 -1.39
C PHE A 179 -18.01 -19.49 -0.76
N SER A 180 -18.83 -20.14 -1.56
CA SER A 180 -19.52 -21.38 -1.22
C SER A 180 -19.44 -22.30 -2.43
N VAL A 181 -19.08 -23.56 -2.21
CA VAL A 181 -19.01 -24.55 -3.29
C VAL A 181 -20.37 -24.71 -3.97
N ASP A 182 -21.47 -24.54 -3.26
CA ASP A 182 -22.82 -24.74 -3.79
C ASP A 182 -23.42 -23.48 -4.44
N ASP A 183 -22.76 -22.33 -4.31
CA ASP A 183 -23.25 -21.05 -4.83
C ASP A 183 -22.56 -20.71 -6.16
N VAL A 184 -23.12 -21.23 -7.25
CA VAL A 184 -22.75 -20.85 -8.62
C VAL A 184 -23.86 -19.98 -9.18
N PRO A 185 -23.68 -18.65 -9.22
CA PRO A 185 -24.75 -17.72 -9.60
C PRO A 185 -25.33 -17.99 -10.99
N GLU A 186 -24.52 -18.53 -11.91
CA GLU A 186 -24.91 -18.86 -13.27
C GLU A 186 -24.23 -20.16 -13.75
N ALA A 187 -24.95 -21.29 -13.67
CA ALA A 187 -24.40 -22.61 -14.00
C ALA A 187 -23.81 -22.70 -15.42
N THR A 188 -24.43 -22.03 -16.38
CA THR A 188 -23.93 -22.04 -17.78
C THR A 188 -22.68 -21.17 -17.97
N LEU A 189 -22.50 -20.10 -17.20
CA LEU A 189 -21.23 -19.33 -17.19
C LEU A 189 -20.10 -20.17 -16.59
N PHE A 190 -20.39 -20.94 -15.55
CA PHE A 190 -19.45 -21.89 -14.97
C PHE A 190 -19.05 -22.98 -15.97
N GLU A 191 -20.00 -23.54 -16.72
CA GLU A 191 -19.72 -24.52 -17.78
C GLU A 191 -18.82 -23.94 -18.88
N SER A 192 -19.10 -22.71 -19.36
CA SER A 192 -18.23 -22.03 -20.33
C SER A 192 -16.84 -21.76 -19.75
N PHE A 193 -16.75 -21.28 -18.51
CA PHE A 193 -15.46 -21.08 -17.82
C PHE A 193 -14.64 -22.37 -17.73
N ALA A 194 -15.25 -23.45 -17.25
CA ALA A 194 -14.59 -24.74 -17.06
C ALA A 194 -14.08 -25.32 -18.39
N ARG A 195 -14.78 -25.06 -19.49
CA ARG A 195 -14.39 -25.52 -20.83
C ARG A 195 -13.31 -24.65 -21.46
N ASP A 196 -13.46 -23.33 -21.42
CA ASP A 196 -12.73 -22.42 -22.30
C ASP A 196 -11.64 -21.61 -21.57
N VAL A 197 -11.79 -21.35 -20.27
CA VAL A 197 -10.89 -20.46 -19.50
C VAL A 197 -10.05 -21.22 -18.49
N GLN A 198 -10.65 -22.15 -17.76
CA GLN A 198 -9.98 -22.93 -16.71
C GLN A 198 -8.69 -23.61 -17.20
N PRO A 199 -8.64 -24.28 -18.38
CA PRO A 199 -7.40 -24.90 -18.86
C PRO A 199 -6.26 -23.88 -19.08
N ILE A 200 -6.61 -22.67 -19.52
CA ILE A 200 -5.64 -21.59 -19.76
C ILE A 200 -5.05 -21.12 -18.42
N LEU A 201 -5.90 -20.86 -17.42
CA LEU A 201 -5.46 -20.43 -16.09
C LEU A 201 -4.58 -21.48 -15.41
N ALA A 202 -4.95 -22.76 -15.50
CA ALA A 202 -4.15 -23.86 -14.98
C ALA A 202 -2.77 -23.93 -15.65
N GLN A 203 -2.73 -23.83 -16.98
CA GLN A 203 -1.49 -23.95 -17.75
C GLN A 203 -0.57 -22.74 -17.62
N ARG A 204 -1.12 -21.52 -17.61
CA ARG A 204 -0.36 -20.27 -17.75
C ARG A 204 -0.18 -19.50 -16.44
N CYS A 205 -0.98 -19.76 -15.41
CA CYS A 205 -1.02 -18.91 -14.22
C CYS A 205 -0.85 -19.67 -12.90
N ALA A 206 -1.34 -20.90 -12.79
CA ALA A 206 -1.56 -21.58 -11.50
C ALA A 206 -0.33 -22.18 -10.81
N GLY A 207 0.90 -21.92 -11.25
CA GLY A 207 2.12 -22.40 -10.58
C GLY A 207 2.43 -21.65 -9.28
N ASP A 208 3.03 -22.34 -8.30
CA ASP A 208 3.30 -21.83 -6.95
C ASP A 208 4.25 -20.62 -6.88
N ALA A 209 5.05 -20.37 -7.91
CA ALA A 209 5.85 -19.16 -8.02
C ALA A 209 4.97 -17.90 -8.18
N CYS A 210 3.72 -18.07 -8.61
CA CYS A 210 2.77 -17.01 -8.91
C CYS A 210 1.42 -17.26 -8.21
N HIS A 211 0.43 -17.84 -8.90
CA HIS A 211 -0.95 -17.94 -8.42
C HIS A 211 -1.30 -19.28 -7.76
N GLY A 212 -0.43 -20.29 -7.86
CA GLY A 212 -0.57 -21.55 -7.13
C GLY A 212 -0.35 -21.40 -5.62
N ALA A 213 0.26 -20.29 -5.17
CA ALA A 213 0.46 -20.01 -3.76
C ALA A 213 -0.85 -19.53 -3.09
N THR A 214 -1.21 -20.11 -1.95
CA THR A 214 -2.41 -19.74 -1.18
C THR A 214 -2.37 -18.33 -0.58
N LEU A 215 -1.19 -17.68 -0.59
CA LEU A 215 -1.00 -16.31 -0.15
C LEU A 215 -1.23 -15.28 -1.28
N ALA A 216 -1.40 -15.72 -2.52
CA ALA A 216 -1.69 -14.83 -3.63
C ALA A 216 -3.12 -14.29 -3.54
N ASP A 217 -3.29 -12.99 -3.73
CA ASP A 217 -4.61 -12.34 -3.83
C ASP A 217 -5.49 -13.03 -4.90
N PHE A 218 -4.88 -13.45 -6.02
CA PHE A 218 -5.50 -14.24 -7.07
C PHE A 218 -5.02 -15.69 -6.99
N HIS A 219 -5.39 -16.42 -5.95
CA HIS A 219 -5.00 -17.82 -5.78
C HIS A 219 -5.81 -18.75 -6.71
N LEU A 220 -5.11 -19.57 -7.50
CA LEU A 220 -5.67 -20.60 -8.38
C LEU A 220 -5.30 -22.00 -7.87
N ALA A 221 -6.29 -22.89 -7.84
CA ALA A 221 -6.12 -24.30 -7.50
C ALA A 221 -5.88 -25.18 -8.75
N CYS A 222 -5.44 -26.42 -8.52
CA CYS A 222 -4.96 -27.37 -9.55
C CYS A 222 -5.94 -27.81 -10.64
N ASP A 223 -7.26 -27.62 -10.49
CA ASP A 223 -8.31 -28.11 -11.41
C ASP A 223 -8.56 -29.64 -11.36
N ASP A 224 -8.09 -30.31 -10.31
CA ASP A 224 -8.28 -31.75 -10.16
C ASP A 224 -9.72 -32.11 -9.78
N THR A 225 -10.42 -31.18 -9.11
CA THR A 225 -11.78 -31.38 -8.62
C THR A 225 -12.74 -30.30 -9.10
N GLU A 226 -14.03 -30.61 -9.07
CA GLU A 226 -15.06 -29.61 -9.39
C GLU A 226 -15.08 -28.48 -8.36
N GLU A 227 -14.81 -28.78 -7.09
CA GLU A 227 -14.70 -27.78 -6.03
C GLU A 227 -13.59 -26.75 -6.34
N GLU A 228 -12.43 -27.21 -6.80
CA GLU A 228 -11.34 -26.35 -7.25
C GLU A 228 -11.71 -25.50 -8.48
N ARG A 229 -12.44 -26.07 -9.45
CA ARG A 229 -12.98 -25.29 -10.58
C ARG A 229 -13.95 -24.21 -10.14
N ARG A 230 -14.84 -24.53 -9.21
CA ARG A 230 -15.81 -23.56 -8.67
C ARG A 230 -15.10 -22.44 -7.92
N TRP A 231 -14.02 -22.76 -7.18
CA TRP A 231 -13.13 -21.76 -6.60
C TRP A 231 -12.48 -20.86 -7.67
N ASN A 232 -11.85 -21.46 -8.69
CA ASN A 232 -11.18 -20.73 -9.75
C ASN A 232 -12.15 -19.82 -10.54
N PHE A 233 -13.37 -20.28 -10.80
CA PHE A 233 -14.44 -19.47 -11.39
C PHE A 233 -14.82 -18.29 -10.49
N TRP A 234 -15.04 -18.56 -9.20
CA TRP A 234 -15.43 -17.54 -8.22
C TRP A 234 -14.35 -16.47 -8.07
N ILE A 235 -13.07 -16.84 -8.00
CA ILE A 235 -11.98 -15.86 -7.88
C ILE A 235 -11.75 -15.11 -9.21
N ALA A 236 -11.81 -15.78 -10.37
CA ALA A 236 -11.65 -15.14 -11.68
C ALA A 236 -12.69 -14.03 -11.91
N THR A 237 -13.96 -14.32 -11.62
CA THR A 237 -15.05 -13.33 -11.79
C THR A 237 -14.90 -12.11 -10.86
N ARG A 238 -14.24 -12.25 -9.71
CA ARG A 238 -13.99 -11.12 -8.79
C ARG A 238 -12.88 -10.17 -9.23
N PHE A 239 -12.04 -10.58 -10.16
CA PHE A 239 -10.99 -9.75 -10.79
C PHE A 239 -11.48 -9.07 -12.08
N LEU A 240 -12.77 -9.20 -12.40
CA LEU A 240 -13.42 -8.41 -13.44
C LEU A 240 -13.69 -6.99 -12.94
N GLY A 241 -13.61 -6.04 -13.86
CA GLY A 241 -13.86 -4.62 -13.64
C GLY A 241 -14.79 -4.05 -14.71
N ASP A 242 -15.09 -2.76 -14.57
CA ASP A 242 -15.95 -2.02 -15.49
C ASP A 242 -15.29 -0.67 -15.81
N PRO A 243 -14.83 -0.44 -17.05
CA PRO A 243 -15.05 -1.25 -18.25
C PRO A 243 -14.28 -2.58 -18.29
N ILE A 244 -14.84 -3.57 -18.99
CA ILE A 244 -14.41 -4.97 -18.94
C ILE A 244 -13.00 -5.18 -19.48
N GLU A 245 -12.60 -4.46 -20.54
CA GLU A 245 -11.29 -4.59 -21.19
C GLU A 245 -10.13 -4.13 -20.30
N ARG A 246 -10.42 -3.44 -19.20
CA ARG A 246 -9.43 -3.03 -18.19
C ARG A 246 -9.51 -3.86 -16.91
N SER A 247 -10.30 -4.93 -16.91
CA SER A 247 -10.34 -5.91 -15.81
C SER A 247 -8.93 -6.37 -15.47
N GLU A 248 -8.65 -6.56 -14.19
CA GLU A 248 -7.34 -7.04 -13.75
C GLU A 248 -7.03 -8.43 -14.30
N LEU A 249 -8.05 -9.27 -14.50
CA LEU A 249 -7.94 -10.58 -15.15
C LEU A 249 -7.42 -10.49 -16.60
N LEU A 250 -7.67 -9.38 -17.31
CA LEU A 250 -7.26 -9.18 -18.71
C LEU A 250 -6.02 -8.31 -18.83
N ALA A 251 -6.01 -7.17 -18.13
CA ALA A 251 -4.98 -6.16 -18.28
C ALA A 251 -3.65 -6.56 -17.64
N LYS A 252 -3.64 -7.23 -16.48
CA LYS A 252 -2.39 -7.64 -15.83
C LYS A 252 -1.58 -8.65 -16.66
N PRO A 253 -2.15 -9.75 -17.19
CA PRO A 253 -1.35 -10.70 -17.97
C PRO A 253 -0.98 -10.19 -19.37
N LEU A 254 -1.57 -9.08 -19.84
CA LEU A 254 -1.30 -8.50 -21.16
C LEU A 254 -0.12 -7.53 -21.13
N ALA A 255 0.68 -7.52 -22.19
CA ALA A 255 1.75 -6.54 -22.37
C ALA A 255 1.23 -5.09 -22.36
N VAL A 256 1.96 -4.21 -21.66
CA VAL A 256 1.61 -2.77 -21.55
C VAL A 256 1.53 -2.10 -22.92
N THR A 257 2.37 -2.52 -23.89
CA THR A 257 2.35 -2.01 -25.27
C THR A 257 1.06 -2.29 -26.02
N ASP A 258 0.29 -3.29 -25.57
CA ASP A 258 -1.02 -3.64 -26.13
C ASP A 258 -2.17 -3.25 -25.18
N GLY A 259 -1.92 -2.29 -24.30
CA GLY A 259 -2.90 -1.74 -23.36
C GLY A 259 -3.08 -2.55 -22.07
N GLY A 260 -2.14 -3.45 -21.75
CA GLY A 260 -2.06 -4.12 -20.47
C GLY A 260 -1.59 -3.23 -19.32
N ALA A 261 -1.26 -3.84 -18.19
CA ALA A 261 -0.89 -3.18 -16.95
C ALA A 261 0.26 -3.93 -16.24
N PHE A 262 0.88 -3.27 -15.26
CA PHE A 262 1.97 -3.90 -14.50
C PHE A 262 1.53 -5.19 -13.81
N HIS A 263 2.29 -6.25 -14.07
CA HIS A 263 2.16 -7.55 -13.43
C HIS A 263 3.52 -8.02 -12.93
N GLY A 264 3.60 -8.37 -11.64
CA GLY A 264 4.87 -8.74 -11.00
C GLY A 264 5.55 -9.96 -11.63
N GLY A 265 4.76 -10.87 -12.23
CA GLY A 265 5.26 -12.03 -12.97
C GLY A 265 5.68 -11.75 -14.41
N GLY A 266 5.41 -10.55 -14.94
CA GLY A 266 5.63 -10.21 -16.35
C GLY A 266 4.43 -10.51 -17.25
N ASP A 267 4.64 -10.38 -18.56
CA ASP A 267 3.57 -10.47 -19.56
C ASP A 267 3.31 -11.94 -19.93
N THR A 268 2.12 -12.45 -19.65
CA THR A 268 1.70 -13.79 -20.08
C THR A 268 1.28 -13.80 -21.55
N PHE A 269 0.57 -12.74 -21.97
CA PHE A 269 0.12 -12.51 -23.33
C PHE A 269 0.80 -11.26 -23.88
N VAL A 270 1.48 -11.41 -25.02
CA VAL A 270 2.15 -10.27 -25.69
C VAL A 270 1.19 -9.45 -26.57
N SER A 271 0.02 -10.01 -26.88
CA SER A 271 -0.97 -9.36 -27.73
C SER A 271 -2.40 -9.86 -27.43
N ARG A 272 -3.37 -8.97 -27.62
CA ARG A 272 -4.82 -9.22 -27.67
C ARG A 272 -5.22 -10.17 -28.79
N ASP A 273 -4.34 -10.38 -29.77
CA ASP A 273 -4.58 -11.32 -30.84
C ASP A 273 -4.29 -12.78 -30.47
N ASP A 274 -3.72 -13.03 -29.28
CA ASP A 274 -3.52 -14.37 -28.75
C ASP A 274 -4.89 -15.07 -28.56
N PRO A 275 -5.10 -16.26 -29.14
CA PRO A 275 -6.38 -16.97 -29.03
C PRO A 275 -6.77 -17.31 -27.59
N GLU A 276 -5.80 -17.57 -26.71
CA GLU A 276 -6.06 -17.83 -25.30
C GLU A 276 -6.48 -16.55 -24.58
N TYR A 277 -5.84 -15.41 -24.88
CA TYR A 277 -6.29 -14.11 -24.37
C TYR A 277 -7.72 -13.80 -24.80
N ARG A 278 -8.05 -14.01 -26.08
CA ARG A 278 -9.41 -13.78 -26.59
C ARG A 278 -10.45 -14.66 -25.89
N ALA A 279 -10.13 -15.93 -25.60
CA ALA A 279 -11.04 -16.81 -24.86
C ALA A 279 -11.38 -16.25 -23.46
N ILE A 280 -10.40 -15.70 -22.74
CA ILE A 280 -10.62 -15.07 -21.43
C ILE A 280 -11.42 -13.77 -21.60
N ALA A 281 -11.11 -12.96 -22.61
CA ALA A 281 -11.80 -11.70 -22.88
C ALA A 281 -13.27 -11.89 -23.29
N ASP A 282 -13.56 -12.91 -24.11
CA ASP A 282 -14.91 -13.29 -24.54
C ASP A 282 -15.72 -13.76 -23.33
N PHE A 283 -15.14 -14.61 -22.46
CA PHE A 283 -15.77 -15.00 -21.20
C PHE A 283 -16.06 -13.80 -20.29
N ALA A 284 -15.10 -12.89 -20.11
CA ALA A 284 -15.27 -11.70 -19.28
C ALA A 284 -16.43 -10.81 -19.80
N THR A 285 -16.52 -10.65 -21.13
CA THR A 285 -17.59 -9.92 -21.79
C THR A 285 -18.94 -10.61 -21.56
N GLU A 286 -18.99 -11.94 -21.74
CA GLU A 286 -20.19 -12.74 -21.49
C GLU A 286 -20.68 -12.62 -20.03
N VAL A 287 -19.76 -12.62 -19.05
CA VAL A 287 -20.10 -12.39 -17.64
C VAL A 287 -20.69 -11.00 -17.44
N ALA A 288 -20.10 -9.95 -18.03
CA ALA A 288 -20.61 -8.58 -17.89
C ALA A 288 -22.03 -8.41 -18.48
N GLU A 289 -22.32 -9.09 -19.59
CA GLU A 289 -23.64 -9.04 -20.25
C GLU A 289 -24.70 -9.84 -19.50
N ARG A 290 -24.36 -11.06 -19.07
CA ARG A 290 -25.33 -12.03 -18.54
C ARG A 290 -25.46 -11.97 -17.02
N ALA A 291 -24.41 -11.55 -16.33
CA ALA A 291 -24.34 -11.49 -14.87
C ALA A 291 -23.62 -10.21 -14.38
N PRO A 292 -24.14 -9.00 -14.70
CA PRO A 292 -23.48 -7.74 -14.35
C PRO A 292 -23.22 -7.56 -12.85
N ALA A 293 -24.02 -8.20 -11.98
CA ALA A 293 -23.81 -8.22 -10.53
C ALA A 293 -22.54 -8.99 -10.08
N LEU A 294 -21.91 -9.76 -10.97
CA LEU A 294 -20.58 -10.33 -10.73
C LEU A 294 -19.47 -9.30 -10.95
N VAL A 295 -19.70 -8.30 -11.80
CA VAL A 295 -18.74 -7.24 -12.14
C VAL A 295 -18.96 -5.98 -11.28
N ARG A 296 -20.20 -5.70 -10.86
CA ARG A 296 -20.59 -4.49 -10.12
C ARG A 296 -21.07 -4.80 -8.70
N ASP A 297 -20.88 -3.85 -7.78
CA ASP A 297 -21.34 -3.90 -6.38
C ASP A 297 -22.56 -2.96 -6.20
N ASP A 298 -23.78 -3.36 -6.60
CA ASP A 298 -24.92 -2.41 -6.66
C ASP A 298 -25.58 -2.08 -5.30
N ASP A 299 -25.47 -2.98 -4.32
CA ASP A 299 -26.01 -2.80 -2.95
C ASP A 299 -24.88 -2.72 -1.93
N VAL A 300 -24.59 -1.49 -1.50
CA VAL A 300 -23.45 -1.20 -0.63
C VAL A 300 -23.81 -0.15 0.41
N THR A 301 -23.16 -0.24 1.57
CA THR A 301 -23.25 0.77 2.63
C THR A 301 -22.81 2.13 2.12
N ASP A 302 -23.39 3.22 2.66
CA ASP A 302 -23.01 4.59 2.32
C ASP A 302 -21.51 4.87 2.49
N GLY A 303 -20.88 4.31 3.53
CA GLY A 303 -19.45 4.43 3.78
C GLY A 303 -18.59 3.82 2.66
N TYR A 304 -18.88 2.59 2.24
CA TYR A 304 -18.24 1.95 1.08
C TYR A 304 -18.52 2.71 -0.23
N ARG A 305 -19.76 3.14 -0.47
CA ARG A 305 -20.12 3.94 -1.65
C ARG A 305 -19.30 5.23 -1.72
N TYR A 306 -19.22 5.97 -0.60
CA TYR A 306 -18.41 7.17 -0.47
C TYR A 306 -16.92 6.88 -0.70
N PHE A 307 -16.43 5.76 -0.17
CA PHE A 307 -15.05 5.35 -0.35
C PHE A 307 -14.70 5.18 -1.83
N VAL A 308 -15.48 4.41 -2.58
CA VAL A 308 -15.21 4.16 -4.01
C VAL A 308 -15.34 5.44 -4.84
N ASN A 309 -16.30 6.31 -4.53
CA ASN A 309 -16.55 7.53 -5.31
C ASN A 309 -15.61 8.69 -4.99
N ARG A 310 -15.12 8.79 -3.76
CA ARG A 310 -14.37 9.96 -3.28
C ARG A 310 -13.02 9.59 -2.70
N VAL A 311 -12.98 8.69 -1.71
CA VAL A 311 -11.72 8.38 -1.00
C VAL A 311 -10.70 7.69 -1.90
N GLN A 312 -11.08 6.62 -2.59
CA GLN A 312 -10.18 5.88 -3.48
C GLN A 312 -9.63 6.80 -4.59
N PRO A 313 -10.45 7.58 -5.32
CA PRO A 313 -9.94 8.58 -6.25
C PRO A 313 -9.01 9.61 -5.59
N THR A 314 -9.26 10.05 -4.35
CA THR A 314 -8.34 10.95 -3.63
C THR A 314 -7.00 10.27 -3.35
N LEU A 315 -7.00 8.99 -2.96
CA LEU A 315 -5.77 8.22 -2.78
C LEU A 315 -4.99 8.05 -4.09
N VAL A 316 -5.69 7.89 -5.22
CA VAL A 316 -5.08 7.89 -6.55
C VAL A 316 -4.47 9.25 -6.87
N ARG A 317 -5.26 10.33 -6.75
CA ARG A 317 -4.83 11.73 -6.99
C ARG A 317 -3.55 12.08 -6.24
N LYS A 318 -3.46 11.68 -4.96
CA LYS A 318 -2.31 11.98 -4.09
C LYS A 318 -1.11 11.03 -4.25
N GLY A 319 -1.18 10.04 -5.14
CA GLY A 319 -0.05 9.14 -5.40
C GLY A 319 0.11 8.01 -4.36
N CYS A 320 -0.88 7.76 -3.52
CA CYS A 320 -0.78 6.78 -2.43
C CYS A 320 -0.60 5.36 -2.97
N MET A 321 -1.24 5.05 -4.08
CA MET A 321 -1.24 3.71 -4.70
C MET A 321 -0.04 3.46 -5.61
N ALA A 322 0.97 4.33 -5.62
CA ALA A 322 2.18 4.10 -6.42
C ALA A 322 2.95 2.88 -5.89
N LEU A 323 3.67 2.18 -6.78
CA LEU A 323 4.43 0.97 -6.43
C LEU A 323 5.40 1.22 -5.26
N ALA A 324 6.01 2.41 -5.24
CA ALA A 324 6.93 2.90 -4.22
C ALA A 324 6.32 3.24 -2.84
N CYS A 325 4.99 3.24 -2.74
CA CYS A 325 4.22 3.73 -1.59
C CYS A 325 3.37 2.59 -0.99
N HIS A 326 2.05 2.60 -1.23
CA HIS A 326 1.09 1.62 -0.73
C HIS A 326 0.65 0.68 -1.84
N SER A 327 1.54 -0.22 -2.23
CA SER A 327 1.27 -1.32 -3.16
C SER A 327 1.32 -2.66 -2.42
N PRO A 328 1.03 -3.79 -3.08
CA PRO A 328 1.27 -5.13 -2.52
C PRO A 328 2.74 -5.40 -2.15
N LEU A 329 3.69 -4.57 -2.60
CA LEU A 329 5.11 -4.64 -2.18
C LEU A 329 5.40 -3.87 -0.89
N SER A 330 4.42 -3.16 -0.32
CA SER A 330 4.54 -2.49 0.98
C SER A 330 4.49 -3.51 2.14
N VAL A 331 4.68 -3.07 3.39
CA VAL A 331 4.79 -3.96 4.56
C VAL A 331 3.69 -3.78 5.62
N ALA A 332 2.79 -2.80 5.50
CA ALA A 332 1.80 -2.52 6.55
C ALA A 332 0.45 -1.97 6.07
N PHE A 333 0.42 -1.22 4.96
CA PHE A 333 -0.81 -0.68 4.38
C PHE A 333 -0.77 -0.92 2.87
N HIS A 334 -1.50 -1.94 2.40
CA HIS A 334 -1.44 -2.45 1.03
C HIS A 334 -2.68 -2.04 0.27
N LEU A 335 -2.51 -1.14 -0.71
CA LEU A 335 -3.56 -0.82 -1.66
C LEU A 335 -3.30 -1.56 -2.98
N ARG A 336 -4.35 -2.11 -3.55
CA ARG A 336 -4.37 -2.74 -4.87
C ARG A 336 -4.65 -1.63 -5.85
N GLY A 337 -3.69 -1.33 -6.72
CA GLY A 337 -3.77 -0.20 -7.65
C GLY A 337 -4.69 -0.45 -8.86
N GLY A 338 -5.38 -1.58 -8.92
CA GLY A 338 -6.17 -1.96 -10.08
C GLY A 338 -5.32 -2.10 -11.35
N SER A 339 -5.92 -1.80 -12.50
CA SER A 339 -5.27 -1.74 -13.81
C SER A 339 -5.77 -0.52 -14.59
N ASN A 340 -4.88 0.43 -14.88
CA ASN A 340 -5.18 1.60 -15.73
C ASN A 340 -6.42 2.40 -15.26
N GLY A 341 -6.54 2.55 -13.93
CA GLY A 341 -7.60 3.30 -13.28
C GLY A 341 -8.88 2.52 -13.02
N VAL A 342 -8.93 1.24 -13.39
CA VAL A 342 -10.06 0.35 -13.12
C VAL A 342 -9.72 -0.60 -11.98
N PHE A 343 -10.63 -0.72 -11.03
CA PHE A 343 -10.47 -1.54 -9.84
C PHE A 343 -11.56 -2.61 -9.84
N SER A 344 -11.14 -3.87 -9.81
CA SER A 344 -12.08 -4.96 -9.63
C SER A 344 -12.80 -4.85 -8.28
N ARG A 345 -13.93 -5.55 -8.15
CA ARG A 345 -14.66 -5.63 -6.86
C ARG A 345 -13.77 -6.10 -5.73
N PHE A 346 -12.91 -7.07 -6.02
CA PHE A 346 -11.90 -7.56 -5.08
C PHE A 346 -10.97 -6.44 -4.62
N SER A 347 -10.36 -5.71 -5.56
CA SER A 347 -9.46 -4.60 -5.25
C SER A 347 -10.13 -3.48 -4.47
N ARG A 348 -11.36 -3.09 -4.84
CA ARG A 348 -12.12 -2.04 -4.12
C ARG A 348 -12.42 -2.44 -2.67
N ARG A 349 -12.87 -3.68 -2.44
CA ARG A 349 -13.17 -4.20 -1.09
C ARG A 349 -11.94 -4.27 -0.22
N LEU A 350 -10.83 -4.82 -0.72
CA LEU A 350 -9.59 -4.87 0.05
C LEU A 350 -9.00 -3.48 0.31
N ASN A 351 -9.12 -2.55 -0.64
CA ASN A 351 -8.70 -1.17 -0.43
C ASN A 351 -9.53 -0.49 0.66
N TYR A 352 -10.85 -0.70 0.64
CA TYR A 352 -11.76 -0.17 1.66
C TYR A 352 -11.43 -0.72 3.04
N GLU A 353 -11.34 -2.04 3.19
CA GLU A 353 -11.02 -2.69 4.47
C GLU A 353 -9.65 -2.28 5.01
N ALA A 354 -8.63 -2.25 4.14
CA ALA A 354 -7.30 -1.80 4.50
C ALA A 354 -7.30 -0.34 4.95
N ALA A 355 -8.02 0.55 4.27
CA ALA A 355 -8.09 1.95 4.65
C ALA A 355 -8.87 2.16 5.96
N LEU A 356 -9.96 1.41 6.13
CA LEU A 356 -10.83 1.46 7.31
C LEU A 356 -10.09 1.03 8.58
N ALA A 357 -9.21 0.02 8.48
CA ALA A 357 -8.35 -0.42 9.58
C ALA A 357 -7.33 0.65 10.05
N PHE A 358 -7.13 1.73 9.27
CA PHE A 358 -6.27 2.85 9.62
C PHE A 358 -7.05 4.12 10.03
N LEU A 359 -8.38 4.03 10.13
CA LEU A 359 -9.22 5.06 10.74
C LEU A 359 -9.35 4.82 12.25
N ALA A 360 -9.20 5.89 13.02
CA ALA A 360 -9.46 5.91 14.46
C ALA A 360 -10.94 6.28 14.69
N LEU A 361 -11.84 5.33 14.42
CA LEU A 361 -13.29 5.56 14.53
C LEU A 361 -13.73 5.76 15.99
N GLU A 362 -12.95 5.24 16.94
CA GLU A 362 -13.15 5.46 18.37
C GLU A 362 -13.02 6.94 18.79
N SER A 363 -12.29 7.73 18.00
CA SER A 363 -12.09 9.15 18.23
C SER A 363 -13.06 9.99 17.39
N PRO A 364 -13.71 11.02 17.97
CA PRO A 364 -14.44 12.01 17.17
C PRO A 364 -13.50 12.92 16.37
N ASP A 365 -12.23 13.03 16.78
CA ASP A 365 -11.20 13.73 16.03
C ASP A 365 -10.61 12.80 14.95
N PRO A 366 -10.81 13.10 13.64
CA PRO A 366 -10.30 12.29 12.55
C PRO A 366 -8.77 12.28 12.49
N ASN A 367 -8.08 13.27 13.06
CA ASN A 367 -6.61 13.38 13.00
C ASN A 367 -5.89 12.29 13.79
N GLN A 368 -6.58 11.63 14.72
CA GLN A 368 -6.08 10.43 15.40
C GLN A 368 -5.95 9.23 14.46
N SER A 369 -6.63 9.25 13.31
CA SER A 369 -6.54 8.22 12.28
C SER A 369 -5.15 8.23 11.66
N ARG A 370 -4.46 7.07 11.66
CA ARG A 370 -3.15 6.95 10.99
C ARG A 370 -3.23 7.27 9.50
N LEU A 371 -4.35 6.96 8.84
CA LEU A 371 -4.56 7.31 7.43
C LEU A 371 -4.57 8.84 7.20
N ILE A 372 -5.08 9.61 8.16
CA ILE A 372 -5.24 11.06 8.05
C ILE A 372 -4.02 11.77 8.64
N GLY A 373 -3.72 11.54 9.92
CA GLY A 373 -2.65 12.23 10.65
C GLY A 373 -1.26 12.05 10.03
N LYS A 374 -0.95 10.89 9.43
CA LYS A 374 0.33 10.72 8.70
C LYS A 374 0.44 11.61 7.47
N ASN A 375 -0.67 12.08 6.92
CA ASN A 375 -0.67 12.95 5.76
C ASN A 375 -0.88 14.43 6.13
N LEU A 376 -0.72 14.78 7.40
CA LEU A 376 -0.69 16.14 7.92
C LEU A 376 0.72 16.54 8.36
N HIS A 377 0.99 17.83 8.46
CA HIS A 377 2.24 18.35 8.98
C HIS A 377 2.43 17.91 10.44
N PRO A 378 3.59 17.31 10.80
CA PRO A 378 3.92 17.06 12.18
C PRO A 378 4.34 18.36 12.89
N ALA A 379 4.15 18.41 14.21
CA ALA A 379 4.39 19.60 15.04
C ALA A 379 5.80 20.23 14.92
N HIS A 380 6.81 19.46 14.51
CA HIS A 380 8.17 20.00 14.31
C HIS A 380 8.36 20.73 12.98
N LEU A 381 7.43 20.59 12.03
CA LEU A 381 7.43 21.29 10.73
C LEU A 381 6.52 22.51 10.72
N ALA A 382 5.45 22.52 11.52
CA ALA A 382 4.56 23.66 11.68
C ALA A 382 4.06 23.74 13.14
N PRO A 383 4.12 24.93 13.78
CA PRO A 383 3.42 25.17 15.04
C PRO A 383 1.93 24.85 14.88
N ASP A 384 1.31 24.29 15.92
CA ASP A 384 -0.11 23.88 15.93
C ASP A 384 -0.48 22.75 14.97
N ALA A 385 0.51 22.07 14.36
CA ALA A 385 0.26 20.92 13.51
C ALA A 385 0.16 19.62 14.32
N HIS A 386 -0.84 18.80 14.01
CA HIS A 386 -1.19 17.59 14.77
C HIS A 386 -0.83 16.29 14.03
N GLY A 387 -0.08 16.41 12.92
CA GLY A 387 0.26 15.29 12.06
C GLY A 387 1.40 14.41 12.56
N MET A 388 1.67 13.37 11.79
CA MET A 388 2.71 12.38 12.04
C MET A 388 3.69 12.33 10.87
N LEU A 389 4.92 11.88 11.15
CA LEU A 389 5.91 11.66 10.10
C LEU A 389 5.43 10.60 9.10
N HIS A 390 5.54 10.95 7.82
CA HIS A 390 5.22 10.07 6.69
C HIS A 390 6.25 10.24 5.59
N ARG A 391 6.66 9.11 5.02
CA ARG A 391 7.66 9.09 3.95
C ARG A 391 7.22 9.86 2.72
N GLY A 392 5.92 9.86 2.41
CA GLY A 392 5.37 10.59 1.28
C GLY A 392 5.20 12.10 1.52
N GLY A 393 5.44 12.59 2.74
CA GLY A 393 5.11 13.94 3.17
C GLY A 393 3.65 14.11 3.57
N ALA A 394 3.25 15.36 3.81
CA ALA A 394 1.91 15.74 4.23
C ALA A 394 0.98 15.94 3.02
N LEU A 395 0.37 14.85 2.55
CA LEU A 395 -0.38 14.82 1.29
C LEU A 395 -1.80 15.44 1.36
N LEU A 396 -2.33 15.68 2.55
CA LEU A 396 -3.67 16.24 2.76
C LEU A 396 -3.65 17.76 3.06
N GLU A 397 -2.47 18.38 3.05
CA GLU A 397 -2.27 19.81 3.35
C GLU A 397 -2.56 20.68 2.13
N ASP A 398 -3.83 20.73 1.72
CA ASP A 398 -4.28 21.47 0.55
C ASP A 398 -4.51 22.97 0.81
N PHE A 399 -4.47 23.38 2.09
CA PHE A 399 -4.80 24.73 2.54
C PHE A 399 -3.59 25.68 2.61
N GLY A 400 -2.38 25.20 2.30
CA GLY A 400 -1.14 25.99 2.41
C GLY A 400 -0.65 26.22 3.84
N GLY A 401 -1.34 25.68 4.84
CA GLY A 401 -0.98 25.62 6.25
C GLY A 401 -1.40 24.28 6.86
N SER A 402 -1.45 24.17 8.18
CA SER A 402 -1.91 22.95 8.88
C SER A 402 -3.42 22.78 8.75
N ALA A 403 -3.89 21.65 8.23
CA ALA A 403 -5.30 21.36 8.06
C ALA A 403 -6.00 21.09 9.41
N GLY A 404 -7.19 21.66 9.56
CA GLY A 404 -8.06 21.55 10.72
C GLY A 404 -9.53 21.38 10.34
N ALA A 405 -10.34 21.00 11.33
CA ALA A 405 -11.78 20.75 11.11
C ALA A 405 -12.55 21.98 10.59
N SER A 406 -12.18 23.19 10.98
CA SER A 406 -12.80 24.44 10.51
C SER A 406 -12.54 24.70 9.03
N ASP A 407 -11.47 24.16 8.45
CA ASP A 407 -11.12 24.41 7.05
C ASP A 407 -12.07 23.74 6.06
N CYS A 408 -12.88 22.79 6.53
CA CYS A 408 -13.92 22.16 5.73
C CYS A 408 -15.31 22.80 5.91
N GLU A 409 -15.43 23.90 6.66
CA GLU A 409 -16.71 24.60 6.80
C GLU A 409 -17.17 25.17 5.45
N GLY A 410 -18.41 24.84 5.06
CA GLY A 410 -18.98 25.26 3.78
C GLY A 410 -18.59 24.40 2.57
N ILE A 411 -17.75 23.37 2.75
CA ILE A 411 -17.41 22.41 1.69
C ILE A 411 -18.37 21.23 1.74
N ASP A 412 -19.04 20.94 0.62
CA ASP A 412 -19.82 19.73 0.42
C ASP A 412 -18.94 18.65 -0.23
N ALA A 413 -18.18 17.93 0.61
CA ALA A 413 -17.26 16.90 0.14
C ALA A 413 -17.95 15.71 -0.59
N GLN A 414 -19.28 15.63 -0.57
CA GLN A 414 -20.07 14.65 -1.33
C GLN A 414 -20.32 15.13 -2.75
N ASN A 415 -20.80 16.37 -2.90
CA ASN A 415 -21.41 16.84 -4.15
C ASN A 415 -20.56 17.88 -4.89
N ASP A 416 -19.64 18.55 -4.23
CA ASP A 416 -18.77 19.54 -4.87
C ASP A 416 -17.85 18.86 -5.91
N PRO A 417 -17.47 19.59 -6.98
CA PRO A 417 -16.57 19.09 -8.02
C PRO A 417 -15.32 18.47 -7.40
N PHE A 418 -14.98 17.25 -7.83
CA PHE A 418 -13.98 16.42 -7.15
C PHE A 418 -12.63 17.13 -6.96
N ASP A 419 -12.12 17.80 -8.00
CA ASP A 419 -10.81 18.43 -7.95
C ASP A 419 -10.77 19.70 -7.10
N GLU A 420 -11.93 20.30 -6.80
CA GLU A 420 -12.10 21.49 -5.95
C GLU A 420 -12.18 21.14 -4.45
N VAL A 421 -12.48 19.89 -4.11
CA VAL A 421 -12.58 19.45 -2.71
C VAL A 421 -11.19 19.11 -2.15
N PRO A 422 -10.75 19.76 -1.06
CA PRO A 422 -9.53 19.39 -0.36
C PRO A 422 -9.54 17.93 0.10
N ALA A 423 -8.44 17.22 -0.08
CA ALA A 423 -8.35 15.80 0.23
C ALA A 423 -8.62 15.52 1.72
N TYR A 424 -8.18 16.41 2.62
CA TYR A 424 -8.50 16.33 4.04
C TYR A 424 -10.01 16.27 4.29
N CYS A 425 -10.80 17.10 3.60
CA CYS A 425 -12.26 17.15 3.77
C CYS A 425 -12.95 15.88 3.28
N VAL A 426 -12.46 15.27 2.20
CA VAL A 426 -12.93 13.95 1.74
C VAL A 426 -12.73 12.89 2.83
N LEU A 427 -11.52 12.79 3.37
CA LEU A 427 -11.20 11.78 4.38
C LEU A 427 -11.93 12.02 5.70
N ARG A 428 -12.07 13.28 6.13
CA ARG A 428 -12.86 13.66 7.30
C ARG A 428 -14.34 13.30 7.13
N ARG A 429 -14.92 13.55 5.95
CA ARG A 429 -16.32 13.18 5.68
C ARG A 429 -16.50 11.66 5.74
N TRP A 430 -15.57 10.90 5.17
CA TRP A 430 -15.63 9.44 5.23
C TRP A 430 -15.54 8.91 6.66
N HIS A 431 -14.59 9.41 7.46
CA HIS A 431 -14.48 9.08 8.89
C HIS A 431 -15.80 9.33 9.62
N ALA A 432 -16.45 10.47 9.40
CA ALA A 432 -17.73 10.80 10.02
C ALA A 432 -18.86 9.83 9.61
N LEU A 433 -18.93 9.43 8.33
CA LEU A 433 -19.91 8.46 7.84
C LEU A 433 -19.72 7.08 8.49
N GLU A 434 -18.48 6.58 8.49
CA GLU A 434 -18.12 5.28 9.07
C GLU A 434 -18.36 5.24 10.58
N ARG A 435 -18.09 6.35 11.28
CA ARG A 435 -18.35 6.48 12.70
C ARG A 435 -19.85 6.48 13.00
N ALA A 436 -20.61 7.32 12.30
CA ALA A 436 -22.06 7.43 12.49
C ALA A 436 -22.77 6.09 12.24
N ALA A 437 -22.36 5.33 11.23
CA ALA A 437 -22.91 4.01 10.95
C ALA A 437 -22.67 3.01 12.11
N ARG A 438 -21.47 3.01 12.70
CA ARG A 438 -21.13 2.11 13.82
C ARG A 438 -21.83 2.48 15.12
N VAL A 439 -21.99 3.78 15.38
CA VAL A 439 -22.82 4.25 16.49
C VAL A 439 -24.26 3.78 16.31
N ALA A 440 -24.84 3.98 15.11
CA ALA A 440 -26.21 3.56 14.82
C ALA A 440 -26.40 2.04 14.95
N ALA A 441 -25.35 1.26 14.65
CA ALA A 441 -25.33 -0.20 14.82
C ALA A 441 -25.06 -0.65 16.27
N GLY A 442 -24.70 0.25 17.19
CA GLY A 442 -24.31 -0.07 18.57
C GLY A 442 -22.93 -0.73 18.68
N GLU A 443 -22.10 -0.63 17.65
CA GLU A 443 -20.73 -1.18 17.62
C GLU A 443 -19.70 -0.23 18.24
N LEU A 444 -20.06 1.04 18.40
CA LEU A 444 -19.21 2.11 18.92
C LEU A 444 -20.04 3.04 19.83
N ASP A 445 -19.46 3.43 20.96
CA ASP A 445 -20.02 4.45 21.85
C ASP A 445 -19.63 5.86 21.41
N GLU A 446 -20.53 6.83 21.57
CA GLU A 446 -20.25 8.25 21.27
C GLU A 446 -19.41 8.91 22.36
N ASP A 447 -19.52 8.43 23.59
CA ASP A 447 -18.91 9.05 24.75
C ASP A 447 -17.71 8.23 25.26
N VAL A 448 -16.71 8.95 25.78
CA VAL A 448 -15.64 8.34 26.55
C VAL A 448 -16.15 8.20 27.98
N HIS A 449 -16.35 6.95 28.43
CA HIS A 449 -16.81 6.66 29.80
C HIS A 449 -15.66 6.45 30.79
N ALA A 450 -14.52 5.98 30.31
CA ALA A 450 -13.36 5.66 31.14
C ALA A 450 -12.05 5.53 30.34
N ILE A 451 -10.93 5.67 31.03
CA ILE A 451 -9.58 5.36 30.55
C ILE A 451 -9.08 4.10 31.27
N ALA A 452 -8.72 3.09 30.48
CA ALA A 452 -8.03 1.89 30.96
C ALA A 452 -6.52 2.02 30.75
N PHE A 453 -5.73 1.78 31.79
CA PHE A 453 -4.26 1.84 31.71
C PHE A 453 -3.60 0.88 32.69
N VAL A 454 -2.32 0.55 32.44
CA VAL A 454 -1.52 -0.24 33.38
C VAL A 454 -0.62 0.71 34.18
N ALA A 455 -0.84 0.78 35.49
CA ALA A 455 0.09 1.42 36.41
C ALA A 455 1.21 0.44 36.76
N ARG A 456 2.47 0.88 36.71
CA ARG A 456 3.64 0.05 37.04
C ARG A 456 4.57 0.76 38.02
N PRO A 457 5.28 0.02 38.89
CA PRO A 457 6.34 0.60 39.68
C PRO A 457 7.47 1.09 38.74
N PRO A 458 8.06 2.27 38.99
CA PRO A 458 9.16 2.77 38.18
C PRO A 458 10.41 1.88 38.33
N GLY A 459 11.27 1.87 37.30
CA GLY A 459 12.59 1.22 37.35
C GLY A 459 12.60 -0.30 37.17
N ILE A 460 11.46 -0.94 36.92
CA ILE A 460 11.37 -2.40 36.69
C ILE A 460 11.48 -2.73 35.19
N GLY A 461 12.66 -2.49 34.59
CA GLY A 461 13.02 -2.94 33.23
C GLY A 461 12.31 -2.25 32.06
N ASP A 462 12.68 -2.64 30.82
CA ASP A 462 12.15 -2.07 29.56
C ASP A 462 10.73 -2.57 29.24
N PRO A 463 9.68 -1.74 29.17
CA PRO A 463 8.30 -2.16 28.91
C PRO A 463 8.09 -3.10 27.70
N THR A 464 9.02 -3.11 26.75
CA THR A 464 9.00 -3.95 25.55
C THR A 464 9.57 -5.36 25.75
N ASP A 465 10.23 -5.65 26.87
CA ASP A 465 10.75 -7.00 27.18
C ASP A 465 9.65 -7.89 27.79
N PHE A 466 9.39 -9.01 27.11
CA PHE A 466 8.33 -9.98 27.40
C PHE A 466 8.78 -11.10 28.33
N ASP A 467 10.08 -11.37 28.43
CA ASP A 467 10.60 -12.53 29.14
C ASP A 467 10.71 -12.25 30.63
N THR A 468 11.14 -11.05 31.01
CA THR A 468 11.32 -10.67 32.41
C THR A 468 9.99 -10.46 33.12
N TYR A 469 9.78 -11.19 34.21
CA TYR A 469 8.61 -11.04 35.09
C TYR A 469 8.72 -9.78 35.96
N ARG A 470 7.62 -9.02 36.01
CA ARG A 470 7.59 -7.68 36.61
C ARG A 470 6.36 -7.49 37.50
N PRO A 471 6.45 -7.88 38.77
CA PRO A 471 5.35 -7.73 39.71
C PRO A 471 5.00 -6.26 39.96
N GLY A 472 3.80 -6.02 40.46
CA GLY A 472 3.32 -4.68 40.81
C GLY A 472 2.55 -3.98 39.70
N ALA A 473 2.33 -4.63 38.55
CA ALA A 473 1.57 -4.05 37.45
C ALA A 473 0.06 -4.17 37.72
N ASP A 474 -0.62 -3.03 37.73
CA ASP A 474 -2.03 -2.93 38.08
C ASP A 474 -2.85 -2.46 36.88
N LEU A 475 -3.87 -3.23 36.47
CA LEU A 475 -4.84 -2.78 35.49
C LEU A 475 -5.82 -1.83 36.18
N ARG A 476 -5.83 -0.57 35.75
CA ARG A 476 -6.64 0.48 36.35
C ARG A 476 -7.65 1.04 35.36
N LEU A 477 -8.82 1.37 35.89
CA LEU A 477 -9.89 2.06 35.19
C LEU A 477 -10.18 3.38 35.88
N ALA A 478 -10.08 4.49 35.15
CA ALA A 478 -10.46 5.82 35.61
C ALA A 478 -11.72 6.27 34.87
N PRO A 479 -12.84 6.57 35.55
CA PRO A 479 -13.96 7.23 34.89
C PRO A 479 -13.49 8.50 34.21
N ALA A 480 -14.02 8.75 33.02
CA ALA A 480 -13.68 9.90 32.22
C ALA A 480 -14.92 10.46 31.53
N SER A 481 -14.84 11.71 31.12
CA SER A 481 -15.87 12.36 30.31
C SER A 481 -15.21 13.36 29.36
N THR A 482 -15.75 13.51 28.17
CA THR A 482 -15.27 14.49 27.18
C THR A 482 -16.00 15.82 27.36
N GLY A 483 -15.26 16.91 27.48
CA GLY A 483 -15.78 18.27 27.53
C GLY A 483 -16.22 18.79 26.15
N PRO A 484 -16.91 19.94 26.09
CA PRO A 484 -17.39 20.53 24.82
C PRO A 484 -16.28 20.90 23.83
N ASP A 485 -15.06 21.07 24.31
CA ASP A 485 -13.84 21.36 23.54
C ASP A 485 -13.03 20.10 23.19
N GLY A 486 -13.54 18.91 23.52
CA GLY A 486 -12.84 17.63 23.34
C GLY A 486 -11.84 17.31 24.45
N GLY A 487 -11.69 18.17 25.47
CA GLY A 487 -10.81 17.92 26.60
C GLY A 487 -11.31 16.76 27.48
N LEU A 488 -10.43 15.86 27.90
CA LEU A 488 -10.79 14.76 28.80
C LEU A 488 -10.70 15.21 30.27
N SER A 489 -11.81 15.09 30.99
CA SER A 489 -11.82 15.10 32.46
C SER A 489 -11.69 13.66 32.95
N VAL A 490 -10.74 13.41 33.86
CA VAL A 490 -10.42 12.06 34.35
C VAL A 490 -10.53 12.03 35.87
N GLU A 491 -11.35 11.13 36.38
CA GLU A 491 -11.57 10.93 37.81
C GLU A 491 -10.54 9.98 38.44
N ALA A 492 -10.68 9.73 39.75
CA ALA A 492 -9.83 8.81 40.46
C ALA A 492 -9.98 7.37 39.91
N SER A 493 -8.84 6.75 39.59
CA SER A 493 -8.82 5.38 39.08
C SER A 493 -8.97 4.32 40.17
N ARG A 494 -9.51 3.15 39.80
CA ARG A 494 -9.58 1.93 40.63
C ARG A 494 -8.87 0.76 39.96
N SER A 495 -8.38 -0.20 40.75
CA SER A 495 -7.91 -1.49 40.21
C SER A 495 -9.11 -2.34 39.78
N VAL A 496 -8.94 -3.12 38.71
CA VAL A 496 -9.95 -4.08 38.20
C VAL A 496 -9.47 -5.53 38.22
N LEU A 497 -8.29 -5.79 38.79
CA LEU A 497 -7.65 -7.12 38.74
C LEU A 497 -8.33 -8.16 39.63
N SER A 498 -8.99 -7.75 40.72
CA SER A 498 -9.64 -8.67 41.66
C SER A 498 -10.76 -9.47 41.00
N ALA A 499 -11.45 -8.90 40.00
CA ALA A 499 -12.45 -9.59 39.19
C ALA A 499 -11.87 -10.82 38.46
N CYS A 500 -10.56 -10.81 38.20
CA CYS A 500 -9.82 -11.87 37.52
C CYS A 500 -9.03 -12.78 38.50
N GLY A 501 -9.24 -12.63 39.81
CA GLY A 501 -8.47 -13.35 40.83
C GLY A 501 -6.98 -12.97 40.86
N LEU A 502 -6.65 -11.77 40.40
CA LEU A 502 -5.29 -11.26 40.32
C LEU A 502 -5.06 -10.17 41.37
N GLU A 503 -3.87 -10.18 41.97
CA GLU A 503 -3.41 -9.18 42.93
C GLU A 503 -2.36 -8.28 42.29
N ALA A 504 -2.53 -6.96 42.36
CA ALA A 504 -1.62 -6.00 41.71
C ALA A 504 -0.16 -6.20 42.14
N SER A 505 0.07 -6.49 43.43
CA SER A 505 1.42 -6.68 43.99
C SER A 505 2.20 -7.85 43.37
N ALA A 506 1.51 -8.87 42.86
CA ALA A 506 2.11 -10.06 42.27
C ALA A 506 1.91 -10.14 40.74
N SER A 507 1.07 -9.30 40.16
CA SER A 507 0.72 -9.39 38.75
C SER A 507 1.71 -8.65 37.86
N ASP A 508 1.99 -9.24 36.70
CA ASP A 508 2.65 -8.60 35.56
C ASP A 508 1.66 -8.47 34.40
N VAL A 509 0.89 -7.38 34.38
CA VAL A 509 -0.19 -7.09 33.41
C VAL A 509 0.34 -6.41 32.16
N ARG A 510 0.08 -6.95 30.98
CA ARG A 510 0.63 -6.51 29.70
C ARG A 510 -0.49 -6.23 28.70
N ARG A 511 -0.27 -5.20 27.88
CA ARG A 511 -1.01 -4.90 26.65
C ARG A 511 -2.55 -4.98 26.81
N PRO A 512 -3.17 -4.20 27.70
CA PRO A 512 -4.62 -4.12 27.72
C PRO A 512 -5.14 -3.58 26.39
N ARG A 513 -6.27 -4.12 25.94
CA ARG A 513 -7.03 -3.68 24.76
C ARG A 513 -8.49 -3.63 25.15
N VAL A 514 -9.12 -2.48 24.92
CA VAL A 514 -10.55 -2.28 25.18
C VAL A 514 -11.32 -2.69 23.92
N ARG A 515 -12.45 -3.37 24.09
CA ARG A 515 -13.40 -3.66 23.01
C ARG A 515 -14.00 -2.35 22.49
N TRP A 516 -14.33 -2.27 21.20
CA TRP A 516 -14.77 -1.02 20.57
C TRP A 516 -16.04 -0.41 21.17
N ASP A 517 -16.93 -1.26 21.70
CA ASP A 517 -18.15 -0.85 22.42
C ASP A 517 -17.89 -0.45 23.89
N GLY A 518 -16.62 -0.45 24.34
CA GLY A 518 -16.25 -0.15 25.72
C GLY A 518 -16.69 -1.20 26.75
N GLY A 519 -17.25 -2.34 26.32
CA GLY A 519 -17.88 -3.32 27.22
C GLY A 519 -16.92 -4.32 27.87
N ALA A 520 -15.70 -4.46 27.33
CA ALA A 520 -14.73 -5.43 27.84
C ALA A 520 -13.26 -4.97 27.68
N ILE A 521 -12.37 -5.51 28.51
CA ILE A 521 -10.92 -5.32 28.43
C ILE A 521 -10.22 -6.68 28.34
N ALA A 522 -9.54 -6.93 27.22
CA ALA A 522 -8.64 -8.06 27.08
C ALA A 522 -7.21 -7.67 27.49
N PHE A 523 -6.52 -8.50 28.27
CA PHE A 523 -5.14 -8.25 28.68
C PHE A 523 -4.38 -9.55 28.93
N ALA A 524 -3.05 -9.50 28.93
CA ALA A 524 -2.22 -10.64 29.30
C ALA A 524 -1.68 -10.45 30.72
N ALA A 525 -1.67 -11.49 31.55
CA ALA A 525 -1.06 -11.41 32.88
C ALA A 525 -0.42 -12.74 33.32
N ARG A 526 0.56 -12.62 34.23
CA ARG A 526 1.16 -13.73 34.97
C ARG A 526 1.43 -13.29 36.41
N THR A 527 1.50 -14.25 37.33
CA THR A 527 1.65 -13.99 38.78
C THR A 527 3.02 -14.37 39.33
N SER A 528 3.89 -14.97 38.52
CA SER A 528 5.27 -15.31 38.89
C SER A 528 6.17 -15.43 37.66
N ALA A 529 7.49 -15.51 37.87
CA ALA A 529 8.47 -15.73 36.81
C ALA A 529 8.32 -17.09 36.10
N ASP A 530 7.85 -18.11 36.83
CA ASP A 530 7.74 -19.48 36.31
C ASP A 530 6.40 -19.75 35.61
N THR A 531 5.48 -18.78 35.64
CA THR A 531 4.17 -18.91 34.98
C THR A 531 4.15 -18.18 33.64
N PRO A 532 3.62 -18.81 32.57
CA PRO A 532 3.43 -18.11 31.29
C PRO A 532 2.38 -17.01 31.42
N LEU A 533 2.45 -16.03 30.52
CA LEU A 533 1.36 -15.07 30.34
C LEU A 533 0.09 -15.81 29.90
N ARG A 534 -1.01 -15.55 30.59
CA ARG A 534 -2.35 -15.99 30.20
C ARG A 534 -3.13 -14.79 29.69
N LEU A 535 -4.04 -15.03 28.76
CA LEU A 535 -5.00 -14.04 28.31
C LEU A 535 -6.20 -14.06 29.26
N PHE A 536 -6.65 -12.86 29.62
CA PHE A 536 -7.84 -12.60 30.42
C PHE A 536 -8.74 -11.67 29.65
N GLU A 537 -10.04 -11.89 29.74
CA GLU A 537 -11.06 -10.96 29.25
C GLU A 537 -11.95 -10.53 30.41
N LEU A 538 -11.89 -9.24 30.77
CA LEU A 538 -12.73 -8.63 31.79
C LEU A 538 -13.96 -8.02 31.13
N ASP A 539 -15.15 -8.52 31.48
CA ASP A 539 -16.43 -7.90 31.15
C ASP A 539 -16.72 -6.77 32.15
N LEU A 540 -16.86 -5.54 31.65
CA LEU A 540 -17.01 -4.34 32.47
C LEU A 540 -18.44 -4.14 32.99
N ALA A 541 -19.44 -4.79 32.38
CA ALA A 541 -20.83 -4.72 32.82
C ALA A 541 -21.08 -5.63 34.03
N THR A 542 -20.43 -6.80 34.05
CA THR A 542 -20.61 -7.84 35.07
C THR A 542 -19.48 -7.89 36.10
N ASP A 543 -18.36 -7.20 35.85
CA ASP A 543 -17.13 -7.25 36.64
C ASP A 543 -16.63 -8.70 36.82
N ARG A 544 -16.68 -9.46 35.71
CA ARG A 544 -16.27 -10.87 35.65
C ARG A 544 -15.19 -11.08 34.63
N CYS A 545 -14.27 -11.98 34.94
CA CYS A 545 -13.16 -12.32 34.06
C CYS A 545 -13.30 -13.77 33.58
N ALA A 546 -13.06 -13.98 32.28
CA ALA A 546 -12.99 -15.29 31.64
C ALA A 546 -11.54 -15.73 31.42
#